data_AF-A0A7J6EZR2-F1
#
_entry.id   AF-A0A7J6EZR2-F1
#
_cell.length_a   1.000
_cell.length_b   1.000
_cell.length_c   1.000
_cell.angle_alpha   90.00
_cell.angle_beta   90.00
_cell.angle_gamma   90.00
#
_symmetry.space_group_name_H-M   'P 1'
#
loop_
_entity.id
_entity.type
_entity.pdbx_description
1 polymer ?
#
loop_
_entity_poly.entity_id
_entity_poly.type
_entity_poly.pdbx_seq_one_letter_code
_entity_poly.pdbx_strand_id
1 'polypeptide(L)'
;MASLHQFLLFSLIIPFFHFLQGVNSATFTITNECSYTIWPGILSGAGTSPLSTTGFSLQPGESNSLQVPISWSGRLWGRTLCSTDPTTSKFSCVTGDCGSSTVECSGAGAIPPATLAEFTLNGAGGLDFYDVSLVDGYNLPMKVAPVVGEGTGGNCTTTGCLVDLNPGCPAELKVSSASVESVACKSACEAFGDPQFCCSGAYATPDTCKPSSYSLFFKNACPKAYSYAYDDGTSTFTCANANYVITFCPSPTTSVKSSNGKYPEAAEVSASSRKTTPYLIGFGVLGASWGFRQLFI
;
A
#
# COMPACT_ATOMS: atom_id res chain seq x y z
N MET A 1 -9.85 -38.30 64.43
CA MET A 1 -9.43 -38.35 63.01
C MET A 1 -10.70 -38.46 62.18
N ALA A 2 -10.79 -37.61 61.13
CA ALA A 2 -11.93 -37.37 60.23
C ALA A 2 -13.13 -36.65 60.88
N SER A 3 -13.79 -35.64 60.30
CA SER A 3 -13.71 -35.07 58.96
C SER A 3 -14.17 -33.61 58.98
N LEU A 4 -13.49 -32.80 58.17
CA LEU A 4 -13.57 -31.36 58.01
C LEU A 4 -14.79 -30.97 57.15
N HIS A 5 -15.99 -30.87 57.74
CA HIS A 5 -17.20 -30.45 57.04
C HIS A 5 -18.00 -29.44 57.86
N GLN A 6 -17.62 -28.16 57.82
CA GLN A 6 -18.55 -27.03 58.04
C GLN A 6 -17.90 -25.68 57.67
N PHE A 7 -17.28 -25.55 56.49
CA PHE A 7 -16.85 -24.25 55.93
C PHE A 7 -17.09 -24.24 54.42
N LEU A 8 -18.30 -24.55 54.01
CA LEU A 8 -18.78 -24.39 52.65
C LEU A 8 -20.16 -23.76 52.77
N LEU A 9 -20.24 -22.42 52.76
CA LEU A 9 -21.42 -21.61 52.41
C LEU A 9 -21.12 -20.11 52.63
N PHE A 10 -20.06 -19.63 51.99
CA PHE A 10 -19.98 -18.24 51.55
C PHE A 10 -19.22 -18.27 50.22
N SER A 11 -19.85 -18.85 49.19
CA SER A 11 -19.46 -18.58 47.82
C SER A 11 -19.66 -17.08 47.61
N LEU A 12 -18.57 -16.33 47.78
CA LEU A 12 -18.42 -14.98 47.29
C LEU A 12 -18.92 -14.97 45.84
N ILE A 13 -20.07 -14.32 45.63
CA ILE A 13 -20.48 -13.83 44.32
C ILE A 13 -19.43 -12.77 43.98
N ILE A 14 -18.32 -13.19 43.35
CA ILE A 14 -17.40 -12.25 42.70
C ILE A 14 -18.18 -11.76 41.48
N PRO A 15 -18.61 -10.49 41.41
CA PRO A 15 -19.08 -9.97 40.14
C PRO A 15 -17.88 -10.05 39.21
N PHE A 16 -17.96 -10.93 38.22
CA PHE A 16 -17.06 -10.95 37.09
C PHE A 16 -17.31 -9.64 36.34
N PHE A 17 -16.72 -8.54 36.83
CA PHE A 17 -16.52 -7.33 36.06
C PHE A 17 -15.53 -7.72 34.97
N HIS A 18 -16.08 -8.24 33.86
CA HIS A 18 -15.40 -8.20 32.58
C HIS A 18 -15.13 -6.71 32.36
N PHE A 19 -13.92 -6.26 32.68
CA PHE A 19 -13.39 -5.05 32.07
C PHE A 19 -13.43 -5.34 30.58
N LEU A 20 -14.43 -4.78 29.89
CA LEU A 20 -14.39 -4.60 28.46
C LEU A 20 -13.21 -3.66 28.24
N GLN A 21 -12.01 -4.24 28.10
CA GLN A 21 -10.87 -3.57 27.53
C GLN A 21 -11.34 -3.17 26.13
N GLY A 22 -11.74 -1.90 25.98
CA GLY A 22 -12.05 -1.36 24.67
C GLY A 22 -10.84 -1.60 23.80
N VAL A 23 -11.00 -2.40 22.74
CA VAL A 23 -9.93 -2.60 21.77
C VAL A 23 -9.79 -1.27 21.05
N ASN A 24 -8.73 -0.54 21.35
CA ASN A 24 -8.37 0.64 20.58
C ASN A 24 -8.19 0.21 19.12
N SER A 25 -8.85 0.91 18.20
CA SER A 25 -8.82 0.63 16.77
C SER A 25 -8.74 1.95 16.00
N ALA A 26 -8.04 1.91 14.87
CA ALA A 26 -8.12 2.96 13.87
C ALA A 26 -9.30 2.68 12.94
N THR A 27 -9.90 3.72 12.38
CA THR A 27 -10.90 3.59 11.31
C THR A 27 -10.26 3.87 9.97
N PHE A 28 -10.36 2.92 9.04
CA PHE A 28 -10.00 3.13 7.63
C PHE A 28 -11.28 3.38 6.85
N THR A 29 -11.41 4.53 6.21
CA THR A 29 -12.51 4.84 5.29
C THR A 29 -11.99 4.76 3.87
N ILE A 30 -12.50 3.79 3.12
CA ILE A 30 -12.08 3.48 1.76
C ILE A 30 -13.14 4.03 0.82
N THR A 31 -12.74 4.96 -0.05
CA THR A 31 -13.66 5.75 -0.89
C THR A 31 -13.34 5.57 -2.37
N ASN A 32 -14.37 5.34 -3.18
CA ASN A 32 -14.26 5.31 -4.63
C ASN A 32 -14.70 6.64 -5.25
N GLU A 33 -13.75 7.49 -5.67
CA GLU A 33 -14.05 8.68 -6.49
C GLU A 33 -13.89 8.40 -8.00
N CYS A 34 -13.62 7.16 -8.41
CA CYS A 34 -13.58 6.79 -9.82
C CYS A 34 -14.99 6.85 -10.41
N SER A 35 -15.08 7.10 -11.72
CA SER A 35 -16.35 7.09 -12.46
C SER A 35 -16.87 5.67 -12.77
N TYR A 36 -16.24 4.65 -12.21
CA TYR A 36 -16.53 3.23 -12.42
C TYR A 36 -16.39 2.45 -11.11
N THR A 37 -17.02 1.27 -11.06
CA THR A 37 -16.91 0.37 -9.91
C THR A 37 -15.48 -0.12 -9.75
N ILE A 38 -15.01 -0.15 -8.50
CA ILE A 38 -13.75 -0.79 -8.12
C ILE A 38 -14.04 -1.89 -7.09
N TRP A 39 -13.09 -2.81 -6.95
CA TRP A 39 -13.16 -3.84 -5.93
C TRP A 39 -11.93 -3.77 -5.04
N PRO A 40 -11.96 -3.06 -3.90
CA PRO A 40 -10.84 -3.04 -2.99
C PRO A 40 -10.46 -4.46 -2.54
N GLY A 41 -9.17 -4.71 -2.45
CA GLY A 41 -8.58 -5.91 -1.84
C GLY A 41 -7.76 -5.51 -0.63
N ILE A 42 -7.76 -6.36 0.39
CA ILE A 42 -7.04 -6.11 1.65
C ILE A 42 -6.29 -7.37 2.05
N LEU A 43 -5.01 -7.19 2.37
CA LEU A 43 -4.14 -8.22 2.92
C LEU A 43 -3.62 -7.76 4.29
N SER A 44 -4.03 -8.46 5.34
CA SER A 44 -3.36 -8.40 6.63
C SER A 44 -2.00 -9.10 6.55
N GLY A 45 -0.96 -8.45 7.04
CA GLY A 45 0.40 -8.98 7.11
C GLY A 45 0.51 -10.16 8.10
N ALA A 46 1.61 -10.90 7.99
CA ALA A 46 1.88 -12.01 8.89
C ALA A 46 1.99 -11.53 10.35
N GLY A 47 1.38 -12.27 11.28
CA GLY A 47 1.45 -11.97 12.71
C GLY A 47 0.50 -10.87 13.20
N THR A 48 -0.34 -10.29 12.34
CA THR A 48 -1.43 -9.41 12.76
C THR A 48 -2.80 -10.06 12.62
N SER A 49 -3.81 -9.50 13.28
CA SER A 49 -5.17 -10.00 13.19
C SER A 49 -5.77 -9.75 11.79
N PRO A 50 -6.50 -10.73 11.22
CA PRO A 50 -7.25 -10.50 9.99
C PRO A 50 -8.33 -9.43 10.23
N LEU A 51 -8.63 -8.64 9.19
CA LEU A 51 -9.78 -7.74 9.20
C LEU A 51 -11.08 -8.51 8.93
N SER A 52 -12.22 -7.86 9.11
CA SER A 52 -13.54 -8.45 8.89
C SER A 52 -13.84 -8.80 7.43
N THR A 53 -13.10 -8.22 6.49
CA THR A 53 -13.15 -8.49 5.05
C THR A 53 -11.76 -8.37 4.44
N THR A 54 -11.52 -9.11 3.37
CA THR A 54 -10.33 -9.09 2.52
C THR A 54 -10.65 -8.59 1.10
N GLY A 55 -11.91 -8.32 0.79
CA GLY A 55 -12.29 -7.70 -0.47
C GLY A 55 -13.80 -7.48 -0.60
N PHE A 56 -14.17 -6.39 -1.26
CA PHE A 56 -15.57 -5.97 -1.47
C PHE A 56 -15.67 -5.11 -2.74
N SER A 57 -16.88 -4.69 -3.11
CA SER A 57 -17.12 -3.76 -4.22
C SER A 57 -17.47 -2.36 -3.72
N LEU A 58 -17.05 -1.33 -4.45
CA LEU A 58 -17.52 0.05 -4.27
C LEU A 58 -17.98 0.63 -5.61
N GLN A 59 -19.23 1.06 -5.69
CA GLN A 59 -19.76 1.85 -6.80
C GLN A 59 -19.16 3.27 -6.82
N PRO A 60 -19.26 4.01 -7.93
CA PRO A 60 -18.84 5.41 -7.98
C PRO A 60 -19.46 6.24 -6.85
N GLY A 61 -18.61 6.93 -6.08
CA GLY A 61 -19.01 7.76 -4.94
C GLY A 61 -19.24 7.00 -3.63
N GLU A 62 -19.20 5.66 -3.62
CA GLU A 62 -19.38 4.89 -2.40
C GLU A 62 -18.14 4.90 -1.50
N SER A 63 -18.37 4.70 -0.21
CA SER A 63 -17.32 4.49 0.78
C SER A 63 -17.68 3.33 1.71
N ASN A 64 -16.66 2.64 2.21
CA ASN A 64 -16.79 1.63 3.25
C ASN A 64 -15.78 1.90 4.36
N SER A 65 -16.21 1.78 5.61
CA SER A 65 -15.35 2.02 6.78
C SER A 65 -15.09 0.72 7.54
N LEU A 66 -13.82 0.47 7.85
CA LEU A 66 -13.36 -0.71 8.55
C LEU A 66 -12.70 -0.32 9.88
N GLN A 67 -12.98 -1.09 10.92
CA GLN A 67 -12.23 -1.01 12.18
C GLN A 67 -10.96 -1.85 12.03
N VAL A 68 -9.82 -1.21 12.23
CA VAL A 68 -8.48 -1.77 12.06
C VAL A 68 -7.80 -1.81 13.43
N PRO A 69 -7.30 -2.97 13.89
CA PRO A 69 -6.57 -3.06 15.15
C PRO A 69 -5.37 -2.10 15.18
N ILE A 70 -5.08 -1.46 16.32
CA ILE A 70 -3.98 -0.49 16.43
C ILE A 70 -2.58 -1.06 16.17
N SER A 71 -2.40 -2.39 16.17
CA SER A 71 -1.13 -3.05 15.82
C SER A 71 -1.25 -3.79 14.47
N TRP A 72 -2.09 -3.29 13.57
CA TRP A 72 -2.26 -3.87 12.25
C TRP A 72 -1.15 -3.45 11.29
N SER A 73 -0.65 -4.41 10.53
CA SER A 73 0.24 -4.17 9.41
C SER A 73 -0.32 -4.89 8.20
N GLY A 74 -0.24 -4.27 7.02
CA GLY A 74 -0.78 -4.85 5.81
C GLY A 74 -0.91 -3.84 4.68
N ARG A 75 -1.64 -4.25 3.64
CA ARG A 75 -1.78 -3.47 2.41
C ARG A 75 -3.19 -3.52 1.85
N LEU A 76 -3.55 -2.46 1.13
CA LEU A 76 -4.81 -2.28 0.43
C LEU A 76 -4.54 -1.87 -1.02
N TRP A 77 -5.38 -2.34 -1.94
CA TRP A 77 -5.31 -1.98 -3.35
C TRP A 77 -6.70 -1.98 -3.98
N GLY A 78 -6.81 -1.45 -5.20
CA GLY A 78 -8.07 -1.44 -5.95
C GLY A 78 -7.98 -2.35 -7.16
N ARG A 79 -8.98 -3.20 -7.34
CA ARG A 79 -9.12 -4.03 -8.56
C ARG A 79 -10.07 -3.35 -9.55
N THR A 80 -9.79 -3.51 -10.84
CA THR A 80 -10.58 -2.93 -11.93
C THR A 80 -10.93 -3.95 -12.99
N LEU A 81 -11.95 -3.62 -13.80
CA LEU A 81 -12.42 -4.44 -14.92
C LEU A 81 -12.75 -5.87 -14.46
N CYS A 82 -13.38 -5.97 -13.29
CA CYS A 82 -13.72 -7.25 -12.70
C CYS A 82 -15.05 -7.78 -13.25
N SER A 83 -15.15 -9.09 -13.37
CA SER A 83 -16.37 -9.78 -13.76
C SER A 83 -16.46 -11.17 -13.15
N THR A 84 -17.68 -11.66 -13.00
CA THR A 84 -17.94 -13.06 -12.67
C THR A 84 -18.27 -13.79 -13.95
N ASP A 85 -17.48 -14.82 -14.28
CA ASP A 85 -17.74 -15.69 -15.41
C ASP A 85 -19.09 -16.42 -15.19
N PRO A 86 -20.08 -16.29 -16.10
CA PRO A 86 -21.41 -16.85 -15.89
C PRO A 86 -21.46 -18.38 -15.97
N THR A 87 -20.43 -19.02 -16.52
CA THR A 87 -20.35 -20.48 -16.69
C THR A 87 -19.68 -21.14 -15.50
N THR A 88 -18.62 -20.53 -14.99
CA THR A 88 -17.79 -21.08 -13.89
C THR A 88 -18.08 -20.42 -12.54
N SER A 89 -18.83 -19.32 -12.51
CA SER A 89 -19.07 -18.47 -11.34
C SER A 89 -17.78 -17.93 -10.70
N LYS A 90 -16.66 -17.95 -11.42
CA LYS A 90 -15.38 -17.42 -10.93
C LYS A 90 -15.31 -15.92 -11.14
N PHE A 91 -14.98 -15.20 -10.08
CA PHE A 91 -14.69 -13.77 -10.12
C PHE A 91 -13.23 -13.55 -10.51
N SER A 92 -12.97 -12.64 -11.44
CA SER A 92 -11.61 -12.25 -11.83
C SER A 92 -11.56 -10.79 -12.28
N CYS A 93 -10.39 -10.17 -12.17
CA CYS A 93 -10.12 -8.79 -12.56
C CYS A 93 -8.96 -8.71 -13.55
N VAL A 94 -8.95 -7.68 -14.40
CA VAL A 94 -7.83 -7.45 -15.32
C VAL A 94 -6.62 -6.87 -14.59
N THR A 95 -6.84 -6.01 -13.59
CA THR A 95 -5.76 -5.38 -12.81
C THR A 95 -5.92 -5.66 -11.33
N GLY A 96 -4.82 -5.97 -10.64
CA GLY A 96 -4.78 -6.18 -9.19
C GLY A 96 -5.55 -7.41 -8.70
N ASP A 97 -5.91 -8.33 -9.59
CA ASP A 97 -6.60 -9.57 -9.21
C ASP A 97 -5.84 -10.31 -8.11
N CYS A 98 -6.54 -10.98 -7.20
CA CYS A 98 -5.90 -11.71 -6.10
C CYS A 98 -5.98 -13.24 -6.25
N GLY A 99 -6.45 -13.74 -7.39
CA GLY A 99 -6.45 -15.16 -7.73
C GLY A 99 -7.41 -16.03 -6.90
N SER A 100 -8.17 -15.46 -5.97
CA SER A 100 -9.07 -16.20 -5.08
C SER A 100 -10.31 -16.75 -5.80
N SER A 101 -10.56 -16.31 -7.04
CA SER A 101 -11.79 -16.60 -7.80
C SER A 101 -13.07 -16.06 -7.15
N THR A 102 -12.97 -15.22 -6.11
CA THR A 102 -14.11 -14.59 -5.42
C THR A 102 -13.83 -13.10 -5.16
N VAL A 103 -14.85 -12.35 -4.72
CA VAL A 103 -14.66 -10.93 -4.36
C VAL A 103 -13.72 -10.80 -3.14
N GLU A 104 -13.81 -11.71 -2.17
CA GLU A 104 -12.88 -11.77 -1.05
C GLU A 104 -11.51 -12.28 -1.52
N CYS A 105 -10.41 -11.67 -1.08
CA CYS A 105 -9.07 -12.11 -1.46
C CYS A 105 -8.53 -13.26 -0.60
N SER A 106 -9.17 -13.58 0.52
CA SER A 106 -8.90 -14.78 1.33
C SER A 106 -7.42 -14.93 1.74
N GLY A 107 -6.75 -13.81 2.02
CA GLY A 107 -5.33 -13.78 2.41
C GLY A 107 -4.35 -13.83 1.23
N ALA A 108 -4.82 -13.78 0.00
CA ALA A 108 -3.97 -13.56 -1.17
C ALA A 108 -3.71 -12.06 -1.39
N GLY A 109 -2.50 -11.74 -1.87
CA GLY A 109 -2.14 -10.39 -2.31
C GLY A 109 -2.59 -10.10 -3.74
N ALA A 110 -2.46 -8.83 -4.15
CA ALA A 110 -2.62 -8.45 -5.55
C ALA A 110 -1.59 -9.16 -6.43
N ILE A 111 -2.01 -9.60 -7.61
CA ILE A 111 -1.14 -9.93 -8.72
C ILE A 111 -0.79 -8.60 -9.41
N PRO A 112 0.50 -8.19 -9.43
CA PRO A 112 0.92 -6.95 -10.05
C PRO A 112 0.57 -6.85 -11.54
N PRO A 113 0.39 -5.64 -12.09
CA PRO A 113 0.59 -4.35 -11.43
C PRO A 113 -0.59 -3.88 -10.56
N ALA A 114 -0.27 -3.27 -9.41
CA ALA A 114 -1.25 -2.64 -8.53
C ALA A 114 -0.63 -1.49 -7.72
N THR A 115 -1.31 -0.35 -7.69
CA THR A 115 -1.00 0.72 -6.73
C THR A 115 -1.39 0.23 -5.33
N LEU A 116 -0.46 0.32 -4.37
CA LEU A 116 -0.67 -0.14 -3.00
C LEU A 116 -0.77 1.03 -2.02
N ALA A 117 -1.65 0.92 -1.02
CA ALA A 117 -1.53 1.65 0.24
C ALA A 117 -1.02 0.69 1.31
N GLU A 118 0.10 1.00 1.94
CA GLU A 118 0.78 0.14 2.90
C GLU A 118 0.74 0.80 4.29
N PHE A 119 0.56 -0.01 5.33
CA PHE A 119 0.48 0.48 6.71
C PHE A 119 1.22 -0.44 7.68
N THR A 120 1.84 0.16 8.70
CA THR A 120 2.16 -0.45 9.99
C THR A 120 1.68 0.48 11.09
N LEU A 121 0.61 0.11 11.78
CA LEU A 121 0.06 0.88 12.88
C LEU A 121 0.81 0.59 14.18
N ASN A 122 0.99 1.62 15.02
CA ASN A 122 1.69 1.55 16.30
C ASN A 122 3.06 0.84 16.22
N GLY A 123 3.84 1.20 15.21
CA GLY A 123 5.19 0.70 14.96
C GLY A 123 6.25 1.37 15.84
N ALA A 124 7.41 1.65 15.25
CA ALA A 124 8.53 2.27 15.96
C ALA A 124 8.12 3.61 16.61
N GLY A 125 8.41 3.75 17.91
CA GLY A 125 8.06 4.94 18.68
C GLY A 125 6.56 5.14 18.94
N GLY A 126 5.74 4.11 18.71
CA GLY A 126 4.28 4.21 18.81
C GLY A 126 3.64 5.00 17.66
N LEU A 127 4.39 5.19 16.57
CA LEU A 127 3.90 5.86 15.36
C LEU A 127 3.36 4.84 14.38
N ASP A 128 2.30 5.21 13.69
CA ASP A 128 1.89 4.58 12.46
C ASP A 128 2.85 4.97 11.33
N PHE A 129 3.18 4.02 10.48
CA PHE A 129 3.92 4.19 9.23
C PHE A 129 2.97 3.87 8.09
N TYR A 130 2.90 4.75 7.10
CA TYR A 130 2.04 4.55 5.94
C TYR A 130 2.63 5.20 4.70
N ASP A 131 2.25 4.65 3.55
CA ASP A 131 2.67 5.14 2.25
C ASP A 131 1.72 4.69 1.14
N VAL A 132 1.89 5.30 -0.04
CA VAL A 132 1.42 4.75 -1.30
C VAL A 132 2.63 4.28 -2.10
N SER A 133 2.55 3.08 -2.65
CA SER A 133 3.66 2.39 -3.27
C SER A 133 3.35 1.95 -4.69
N LEU A 134 4.30 2.23 -5.58
CA LEU A 134 4.32 1.86 -7.00
C LEU A 134 5.43 0.85 -7.30
N VAL A 135 6.00 0.25 -6.26
CA VAL A 135 7.03 -0.80 -6.37
C VAL A 135 6.49 -1.99 -7.16
N ASP A 136 5.22 -2.33 -6.92
CA ASP A 136 4.48 -3.38 -7.62
C ASP A 136 3.73 -2.81 -8.84
N GLY A 137 4.14 -1.65 -9.35
CA GLY A 137 3.52 -0.98 -10.48
C GLY A 137 2.31 -0.12 -10.10
N TYR A 138 1.53 0.23 -11.12
CA TYR A 138 0.42 1.18 -11.01
C TYR A 138 -0.79 0.66 -11.79
N ASN A 139 -1.99 0.86 -11.26
CA ASN A 139 -3.23 0.65 -12.02
C ASN A 139 -4.26 1.78 -11.80
N LEU A 140 -4.35 2.29 -10.57
CA LEU A 140 -5.29 3.34 -10.18
C LEU A 140 -4.59 4.49 -9.45
N PRO A 141 -5.05 5.74 -9.61
CA PRO A 141 -4.61 6.83 -8.75
C PRO A 141 -5.15 6.59 -7.33
N MET A 142 -4.33 6.90 -6.32
CA MET A 142 -4.63 6.62 -4.92
C MET A 142 -4.08 7.72 -4.01
N LYS A 143 -4.84 8.06 -2.98
CA LYS A 143 -4.46 8.99 -1.91
C LYS A 143 -4.70 8.36 -0.55
N VAL A 144 -3.75 8.51 0.35
CA VAL A 144 -3.92 8.18 1.78
C VAL A 144 -3.78 9.48 2.57
N ALA A 145 -4.83 9.83 3.30
CA ALA A 145 -4.88 11.01 4.15
C ALA A 145 -5.20 10.62 5.61
N PRO A 146 -4.31 10.90 6.57
CA PRO A 146 -4.63 10.72 7.98
C PRO A 146 -5.68 11.74 8.43
N VAL A 147 -6.58 11.31 9.31
CA VAL A 147 -7.58 12.13 10.01
C VAL A 147 -7.24 12.06 11.49
N VAL A 148 -6.80 13.19 12.02
CA VAL A 148 -6.20 13.27 13.35
C VAL A 148 -7.07 14.03 14.34
N GLY A 149 -7.02 13.63 15.61
CA GLY A 149 -7.56 14.37 16.76
C GLY A 149 -6.53 15.29 17.41
N GLU A 150 -6.80 15.81 18.61
CA GLU A 150 -5.82 16.57 19.38
C GLU A 150 -4.70 15.68 19.95
N GLY A 151 -3.46 16.19 20.02
CA GLY A 151 -2.31 15.48 20.63
C GLY A 151 -1.46 14.62 19.67
N THR A 152 -1.27 15.06 18.43
CA THR A 152 -0.59 14.28 17.38
C THR A 152 0.93 14.23 17.50
N GLY A 153 1.50 13.07 17.19
CA GLY A 153 2.92 12.86 16.89
C GLY A 153 3.12 12.52 15.41
N GLY A 154 4.31 12.74 14.87
CA GLY A 154 4.62 12.54 13.45
C GLY A 154 4.25 13.74 12.56
N ASN A 155 4.44 13.59 11.24
CA ASN A 155 4.15 14.64 10.26
C ASN A 155 2.69 14.62 9.78
N CYS A 156 2.02 13.46 9.87
CA CYS A 156 0.61 13.28 9.52
C CYS A 156 0.22 13.89 8.17
N THR A 157 1.08 13.76 7.15
CA THR A 157 0.83 14.37 5.84
C THR A 157 0.24 13.39 4.84
N THR A 158 -0.65 13.88 3.99
CA THR A 158 -1.19 13.11 2.86
C THR A 158 -0.09 12.64 1.90
N THR A 159 -0.18 11.36 1.51
CA THR A 159 0.63 10.67 0.51
C THR A 159 -0.25 10.14 -0.63
N GLY A 160 0.35 9.84 -1.78
CA GLY A 160 -0.39 9.30 -2.91
C GLY A 160 0.25 9.51 -4.28
N CYS A 161 -0.39 8.88 -5.26
CA CYS A 161 -0.20 9.09 -6.69
C CYS A 161 -1.54 9.58 -7.26
N LEU A 162 -1.65 10.89 -7.49
CA LEU A 162 -2.93 11.55 -7.76
C LEU A 162 -3.24 11.73 -9.25
N VAL A 163 -2.30 11.33 -10.11
CA VAL A 163 -2.40 11.47 -11.57
C VAL A 163 -2.61 10.11 -12.20
N ASP A 164 -3.33 10.09 -13.33
CA ASP A 164 -3.47 8.86 -14.11
C ASP A 164 -2.21 8.60 -14.94
N LEU A 165 -1.40 7.61 -14.54
CA LEU A 165 -0.17 7.23 -15.24
C LEU A 165 -0.41 6.35 -16.46
N ASN A 166 -1.58 5.72 -16.58
CA ASN A 166 -1.82 4.71 -17.62
C ASN A 166 -1.60 5.25 -19.04
N PRO A 167 -2.07 6.46 -19.42
CA PRO A 167 -1.84 7.00 -20.76
C PRO A 167 -0.36 7.27 -21.08
N GLY A 168 0.43 7.62 -20.07
CA GLY A 168 1.86 7.93 -20.19
C GLY A 168 2.79 6.75 -19.93
N CYS A 169 2.27 5.56 -19.63
CA CYS A 169 3.08 4.40 -19.29
C CYS A 169 4.04 4.03 -20.44
N PRO A 170 5.35 3.81 -20.18
CA PRO A 170 6.29 3.32 -21.19
C PRO A 170 5.81 2.04 -21.86
N ALA A 171 6.03 1.90 -23.17
CA ALA A 171 5.41 0.85 -23.98
C ALA A 171 5.73 -0.57 -23.47
N GLU A 172 6.96 -0.78 -23.02
CA GLU A 172 7.50 -2.00 -22.43
C GLU A 172 6.94 -2.33 -21.04
N LEU A 173 6.26 -1.38 -20.39
CA LEU A 173 5.62 -1.54 -19.08
C LEU A 173 4.08 -1.61 -19.18
N LYS A 174 3.49 -1.28 -20.33
CA LYS A 174 2.03 -1.21 -20.51
C LYS A 174 1.37 -2.58 -20.34
N VAL A 175 0.23 -2.58 -19.64
CA VAL A 175 -0.74 -3.67 -19.66
C VAL A 175 -1.95 -3.20 -20.43
N SER A 176 -2.29 -3.89 -21.52
CA SER A 176 -3.47 -3.59 -22.35
C SER A 176 -4.63 -4.54 -22.02
N SER A 177 -5.86 -4.08 -22.23
CA SER A 177 -7.05 -4.92 -22.29
C SER A 177 -7.57 -5.01 -23.72
N ALA A 178 -8.60 -5.84 -23.97
CA ALA A 178 -9.19 -5.98 -25.30
C ALA A 178 -9.73 -4.67 -25.90
N SER A 179 -10.04 -3.68 -25.08
CA SER A 179 -10.68 -2.42 -25.49
C SER A 179 -9.89 -1.16 -25.13
N VAL A 180 -8.86 -1.25 -24.29
CA VAL A 180 -8.09 -0.10 -23.79
C VAL A 180 -6.60 -0.40 -23.88
N GLU A 181 -5.86 0.51 -24.52
CA GLU A 181 -4.44 0.34 -24.82
C GLU A 181 -3.56 0.25 -23.56
N SER A 182 -3.91 0.95 -22.49
CA SER A 182 -3.18 0.92 -21.23
C SER A 182 -4.16 1.00 -20.06
N VAL A 183 -4.33 -0.12 -19.35
CA VAL A 183 -5.19 -0.24 -18.15
C VAL A 183 -4.38 -0.30 -16.86
N ALA A 184 -3.08 -0.58 -16.97
CA ALA A 184 -2.12 -0.57 -15.87
C ALA A 184 -0.69 -0.42 -16.40
N CYS A 185 0.24 -0.09 -15.51
CA CYS A 185 1.66 0.09 -15.80
C CYS A 185 2.49 -0.77 -14.85
N LYS A 186 3.23 -1.74 -15.38
CA LYS A 186 4.17 -2.55 -14.61
C LYS A 186 5.29 -1.70 -14.03
N SER A 187 5.83 -2.07 -12.87
CA SER A 187 7.16 -1.61 -12.50
C SER A 187 8.22 -2.31 -13.36
N ALA A 188 9.45 -1.78 -13.36
CA ALA A 188 10.54 -2.44 -14.07
C ALA A 188 10.90 -3.81 -13.47
N CYS A 189 10.72 -4.01 -12.16
CA CYS A 189 10.92 -5.31 -11.55
C CYS A 189 9.92 -6.33 -12.12
N GLU A 190 8.63 -5.97 -12.15
CA GLU A 190 7.57 -6.84 -12.68
C GLU A 190 7.69 -7.09 -14.20
N ALA A 191 8.24 -6.14 -14.95
CA ALA A 191 8.42 -6.29 -16.39
C ALA A 191 9.64 -7.14 -16.76
N PHE A 192 10.75 -6.98 -16.05
CA PHE A 192 12.05 -7.54 -16.48
C PHE A 192 12.63 -8.59 -15.53
N GLY A 193 12.29 -8.55 -14.24
CA GLY A 193 12.83 -9.45 -13.21
C GLY A 193 14.31 -9.22 -12.90
N ASP A 194 14.95 -8.19 -13.47
CA ASP A 194 16.37 -7.94 -13.26
C ASP A 194 16.67 -7.54 -11.81
N PRO A 195 17.74 -8.07 -11.18
CA PRO A 195 18.10 -7.76 -9.80
C PRO A 195 18.27 -6.26 -9.51
N GLN A 196 18.70 -5.48 -10.49
CA GLN A 196 18.84 -4.03 -10.37
C GLN A 196 17.52 -3.28 -10.26
N PHE A 197 16.42 -3.81 -10.82
CA PHE A 197 15.09 -3.22 -10.71
C PHE A 197 14.33 -3.77 -9.52
N CYS A 198 14.57 -5.03 -9.18
CA CYS A 198 13.95 -5.70 -8.03
C CYS A 198 14.69 -5.47 -6.71
N CYS A 199 15.84 -4.79 -6.74
CA CYS A 199 16.71 -4.58 -5.59
C CYS A 199 17.01 -5.87 -4.82
N SER A 200 17.49 -6.87 -5.55
CA SER A 200 17.80 -8.20 -5.02
C SER A 200 19.25 -8.60 -5.33
N GLY A 201 19.72 -9.66 -4.67
CA GLY A 201 21.10 -10.14 -4.86
C GLY A 201 22.15 -9.06 -4.61
N ALA A 202 22.96 -8.76 -5.64
CA ALA A 202 24.00 -7.72 -5.57
C ALA A 202 23.46 -6.28 -5.39
N TYR A 203 22.16 -6.09 -5.57
CA TYR A 203 21.45 -4.81 -5.44
C TYR A 203 20.53 -4.79 -4.21
N ALA A 204 20.73 -5.68 -3.24
CA ALA A 204 19.86 -5.82 -2.06
C ALA A 204 20.11 -4.79 -0.95
N THR A 205 20.73 -3.64 -1.27
CA THR A 205 20.91 -2.54 -0.31
C THR A 205 20.61 -1.19 -0.98
N PRO A 206 20.17 -0.17 -0.22
CA PRO A 206 20.05 1.21 -0.70
C PRO A 206 21.33 1.76 -1.36
N ASP A 207 22.50 1.30 -0.91
CA ASP A 207 23.78 1.72 -1.48
C ASP A 207 24.04 1.14 -2.87
N THR A 208 23.45 -0.02 -3.17
CA THR A 208 23.70 -0.76 -4.41
C THR A 208 22.54 -0.66 -5.39
N CYS A 209 21.28 -0.64 -4.95
CA CYS A 209 20.14 -0.38 -5.81
C CYS A 209 19.91 1.12 -5.97
N LYS A 210 20.05 1.62 -7.21
CA LYS A 210 19.83 3.05 -7.52
C LYS A 210 18.56 3.23 -8.34
N PRO A 211 17.95 4.43 -8.31
CA PRO A 211 16.83 4.75 -9.19
C PRO A 211 17.18 4.48 -10.66
N SER A 212 16.24 3.91 -11.40
CA SER A 212 16.31 3.71 -12.85
C SER A 212 15.50 4.76 -13.60
N SER A 213 15.61 4.82 -14.93
CA SER A 213 14.71 5.65 -15.76
C SER A 213 13.24 5.30 -15.53
N TYR A 214 12.92 4.03 -15.31
CA TYR A 214 11.57 3.57 -15.02
C TYR A 214 11.06 3.99 -13.63
N SER A 215 11.87 3.84 -12.58
CA SER A 215 11.44 4.33 -11.25
C SER A 215 11.32 5.85 -11.24
N LEU A 216 12.17 6.57 -11.98
CA LEU A 216 12.07 8.02 -12.13
C LEU A 216 10.81 8.45 -12.90
N PHE A 217 10.30 7.66 -13.85
CA PHE A 217 9.00 7.90 -14.47
C PHE A 217 7.89 7.97 -13.41
N PHE A 218 7.80 6.95 -12.55
CA PHE A 218 6.83 6.93 -11.44
C PHE A 218 7.07 8.08 -10.45
N LYS A 219 8.33 8.30 -10.06
CA LYS A 219 8.68 9.31 -9.04
C LYS A 219 8.38 10.74 -9.48
N ASN A 220 8.67 11.06 -10.74
CA ASN A 220 8.44 12.40 -11.28
C ASN A 220 6.95 12.74 -11.34
N ALA A 221 6.11 11.75 -11.65
CA ALA A 221 4.66 11.93 -11.69
C ALA A 221 4.04 11.90 -10.28
N CYS A 222 4.57 11.08 -9.39
CA CYS A 222 4.03 10.81 -8.05
C CYS A 222 5.13 10.95 -6.99
N PRO A 223 5.59 12.20 -6.69
CA PRO A 223 6.75 12.44 -5.83
C PRO A 223 6.57 12.01 -4.38
N LYS A 224 5.31 11.85 -3.94
CA LYS A 224 4.96 11.39 -2.59
C LYS A 224 4.73 9.88 -2.49
N ALA A 225 4.86 9.13 -3.59
CA ALA A 225 4.72 7.68 -3.58
C ALA A 225 6.11 7.01 -3.67
N TYR A 226 6.22 5.79 -3.15
CA TYR A 226 7.37 4.92 -3.39
C TYR A 226 7.42 4.56 -4.87
N SER A 227 8.55 4.82 -5.53
CA SER A 227 8.76 4.49 -6.94
C SER A 227 9.61 3.24 -7.19
N TYR A 228 10.37 2.82 -6.18
CA TYR A 228 11.15 1.59 -6.14
C TYR A 228 11.48 1.22 -4.69
N ALA A 229 12.09 0.06 -4.48
CA ALA A 229 12.23 -0.58 -3.18
C ALA A 229 12.93 0.24 -2.06
N TYR A 230 13.83 1.16 -2.41
CA TYR A 230 14.60 1.97 -1.46
C TYR A 230 14.37 3.48 -1.64
N ASP A 231 13.17 3.88 -2.06
CA ASP A 231 12.75 5.29 -2.18
C ASP A 231 12.29 5.89 -0.84
N ASP A 232 13.13 5.89 0.19
CA ASP A 232 12.70 6.18 1.57
C ASP A 232 12.52 7.66 1.91
N GLY A 233 13.42 8.53 1.44
CA GLY A 233 13.54 9.92 1.92
C GLY A 233 12.33 10.82 1.69
N THR A 234 11.39 10.45 0.82
CA THR A 234 10.19 11.26 0.48
C THR A 234 8.89 10.47 0.43
N SER A 235 8.93 9.19 0.78
CA SER A 235 7.82 8.27 0.48
C SER A 235 7.25 7.54 1.69
N THR A 236 7.95 7.50 2.83
CA THR A 236 7.37 7.03 4.11
C THR A 236 6.85 8.20 4.93
N PHE A 237 5.64 8.03 5.44
CA PHE A 237 4.96 9.01 6.26
C PHE A 237 4.61 8.41 7.60
N THR A 238 4.56 9.26 8.62
CA THR A 238 4.32 8.82 9.99
C THR A 238 3.26 9.66 10.66
N CYS A 239 2.40 9.04 11.45
CA CYS A 239 1.41 9.74 12.25
C CYS A 239 1.15 8.99 13.55
N ALA A 240 0.60 9.65 14.58
CA ALA A 240 0.17 9.00 15.80
C ALA A 240 -1.32 9.16 15.99
N ASN A 241 -2.01 8.10 16.43
CA ASN A 241 -3.42 8.13 16.82
C ASN A 241 -4.34 8.67 15.72
N ALA A 242 -4.17 8.17 14.49
CA ALA A 242 -4.92 8.63 13.33
C ALA A 242 -5.94 7.59 12.84
N ASN A 243 -7.04 8.11 12.32
CA ASN A 243 -7.86 7.39 11.34
C ASN A 243 -7.31 7.67 9.94
N TYR A 244 -7.73 6.93 8.93
CA TYR A 244 -7.22 7.11 7.57
C TYR A 244 -8.34 7.11 6.54
N VAL A 245 -8.25 8.01 5.57
CA VAL A 245 -9.08 8.02 4.38
C VAL A 245 -8.23 7.59 3.20
N ILE A 246 -8.61 6.48 2.57
CA ILE A 246 -7.99 5.92 1.37
C ILE A 246 -8.93 6.21 0.20
N THR A 247 -8.52 7.09 -0.71
CA THR A 247 -9.33 7.51 -1.86
C THR A 247 -8.75 6.96 -3.14
N PHE A 248 -9.57 6.24 -3.92
CA PHE A 248 -9.28 5.86 -5.30
C PHE A 248 -9.76 6.93 -6.26
N CYS A 249 -8.97 7.20 -7.31
CA CYS A 249 -9.19 8.30 -8.26
C CYS A 249 -9.46 9.66 -7.60
N PRO A 250 -8.65 10.08 -6.61
CA PRO A 250 -8.85 11.35 -5.91
C PRO A 250 -8.91 12.51 -6.90
N SER A 251 -9.88 13.39 -6.73
CA SER A 251 -9.93 14.65 -7.49
C SER A 251 -8.63 15.45 -7.26
N PRO A 252 -8.00 16.00 -8.31
CA PRO A 252 -6.84 16.85 -8.15
C PRO A 252 -7.22 18.04 -7.27
N THR A 253 -6.54 18.22 -6.14
CA THR A 253 -6.73 19.40 -5.29
C THR A 253 -6.36 20.62 -6.13
N THR A 254 -7.22 21.64 -6.15
CA THR A 254 -7.17 22.84 -7.02
C THR A 254 -5.96 23.77 -6.83
N SER A 255 -4.83 23.25 -6.32
CA SER A 255 -3.62 24.00 -5.98
C SER A 255 -2.41 23.66 -6.84
N VAL A 256 -2.57 22.92 -7.94
CA VAL A 256 -1.49 22.71 -8.90
C VAL A 256 -1.82 23.46 -10.18
N LYS A 257 -1.04 24.52 -10.44
CA LYS A 257 -0.98 25.21 -11.74
C LYS A 257 -0.89 24.14 -12.82
N SER A 258 -1.88 24.10 -13.71
CA SER A 258 -1.92 23.21 -14.87
C SER A 258 -0.58 23.26 -15.62
N SER A 259 0.27 22.25 -15.40
CA SER A 259 1.36 21.96 -16.32
C SER A 259 0.73 21.19 -17.47
N ASN A 260 0.65 21.84 -18.64
CA ASN A 260 0.21 21.26 -19.90
C ASN A 260 0.70 19.81 -20.06
N GLY A 261 -0.18 18.83 -19.86
CA GLY A 261 -0.29 17.52 -20.53
C GLY A 261 0.96 16.72 -20.90
N LYS A 262 2.15 16.99 -20.35
CA LYS A 262 3.37 16.23 -20.60
C LYS A 262 3.57 15.24 -19.46
N TYR A 263 3.22 13.99 -19.72
CA TYR A 263 3.67 12.87 -18.89
C TYR A 263 5.21 12.84 -18.88
N PRO A 264 5.85 12.51 -17.75
CA PRO A 264 7.28 12.26 -17.76
C PRO A 264 7.58 11.08 -18.70
N GLU A 265 8.68 11.16 -19.44
CA GLU A 265 9.07 10.12 -20.40
C GLU A 265 10.24 9.33 -19.82
N ALA A 266 10.19 8.00 -19.90
CA ALA A 266 11.31 7.17 -19.52
C ALA A 266 12.42 7.32 -20.58
N ALA A 267 13.65 7.61 -20.17
CA ALA A 267 14.76 7.72 -21.11
C ALA A 267 15.12 6.35 -21.70
N GLU A 268 15.20 6.27 -23.04
CA GLU A 268 15.65 5.08 -23.78
C GLU A 268 17.09 4.70 -23.42
N VAL A 269 17.32 3.44 -23.05
CA VAL A 269 18.67 2.93 -22.70
C VAL A 269 19.38 2.46 -23.97
N SER A 270 20.19 3.31 -24.59
CA SER A 270 21.23 2.84 -25.52
C SER A 270 22.40 2.27 -24.74
N ALA A 271 22.66 0.97 -24.91
CA ALA A 271 23.82 0.29 -24.37
C ALA A 271 25.11 0.92 -24.93
N SER A 272 25.81 1.72 -24.14
CA SER A 272 27.17 2.16 -24.46
C SER A 272 28.08 2.11 -23.24
N SER A 273 29.23 1.51 -23.47
CA SER A 273 30.28 1.15 -22.51
C SER A 273 31.20 2.32 -22.16
N ARG A 274 31.81 2.26 -20.95
CA ARG A 274 32.96 3.04 -20.40
C ARG A 274 32.62 4.40 -19.76
N LYS A 275 33.29 4.88 -18.70
CA LYS A 275 34.55 4.52 -18.00
C LYS A 275 34.48 5.15 -16.59
N THR A 276 34.97 4.46 -15.57
CA THR A 276 34.95 4.86 -14.15
C THR A 276 36.00 5.93 -13.82
N THR A 277 35.68 6.88 -12.94
CA THR A 277 36.66 7.63 -12.13
C THR A 277 36.01 7.97 -10.77
N PRO A 278 36.67 7.73 -9.63
CA PRO A 278 36.04 7.78 -8.31
C PRO A 278 36.09 9.17 -7.68
N TYR A 279 35.10 9.51 -6.85
CA TYR A 279 35.18 10.63 -5.91
C TYR A 279 34.77 10.18 -4.50
N LEU A 280 35.55 10.59 -3.50
CA LEU A 280 35.51 10.13 -2.11
C LEU A 280 34.37 10.78 -1.28
N ILE A 281 33.61 9.89 -0.65
CA ILE A 281 33.04 9.84 0.72
C ILE A 281 32.92 11.13 1.56
N GLY A 282 31.70 11.39 2.04
CA GLY A 282 31.41 12.05 3.31
C GLY A 282 30.39 11.23 4.12
N PHE A 283 30.80 10.73 5.30
CA PHE A 283 29.97 9.92 6.20
C PHE A 283 28.93 10.76 6.95
N GLY A 284 27.69 10.25 7.04
CA GLY A 284 26.62 10.81 7.86
C GLY A 284 25.65 9.73 8.36
N VAL A 285 25.88 9.30 9.60
CA VAL A 285 25.00 8.62 10.59
C VAL A 285 23.79 7.82 10.08
N LEU A 286 23.93 6.49 10.12
CA LEU A 286 22.88 5.47 9.98
C LEU A 286 22.11 5.30 11.30
N GLY A 287 20.78 5.31 11.23
CA GLY A 287 19.90 4.99 12.35
C GLY A 287 18.52 4.46 11.93
N ALA A 288 18.32 3.16 12.09
CA ALA A 288 17.05 2.51 12.46
C ALA A 288 15.82 2.56 11.51
N SER A 289 16.00 2.47 10.18
CA SER A 289 14.86 2.19 9.26
C SER A 289 14.92 0.83 8.54
N TRP A 290 16.00 0.06 8.75
CA TRP A 290 16.36 -1.07 7.88
C TRP A 290 15.64 -2.40 8.22
N GLY A 291 14.78 -2.41 9.24
CA GLY A 291 14.11 -3.62 9.75
C GLY A 291 12.71 -3.90 9.19
N PHE A 292 12.05 -2.93 8.52
CA PHE A 292 10.64 -3.09 8.16
C PHE A 292 10.40 -3.93 6.90
N ARG A 293 11.41 -4.16 6.06
CA ARG A 293 11.25 -4.87 4.78
C ARG A 293 11.04 -6.39 4.89
N GLN A 294 11.28 -7.01 6.06
CA GLN A 294 10.93 -8.42 6.29
C GLN A 294 9.45 -8.63 6.64
N LEU A 295 8.65 -7.56 6.77
CA LEU A 295 7.22 -7.66 7.07
C LEU A 295 6.31 -7.49 5.84
N PHE A 296 6.85 -7.06 4.70
CA PHE A 296 6.07 -6.62 3.53
C PHE A 296 6.38 -7.35 2.21
N ILE A 297 7.26 -8.35 2.23
CA ILE A 297 7.52 -9.28 1.10
C ILE A 297 7.02 -10.67 1.49
#